data_AF-A0A6G4A1I9-F1
#
_entry.id   AF-A0A6G4A1I9-F1
#
_cell.length_a   1.000
_cell.length_b   1.000
_cell.length_c   1.000
_cell.angle_alpha   90.00
_cell.angle_beta   90.00
_cell.angle_gamma   90.00
#
_symmetry.space_group_name_H-M   'P 1'
#
loop_
_entity.id
_entity.type
_entity.pdbx_description
1 polymer ?
#
loop_
_entity_poly.entity_id
_entity_poly.type
_entity_poly.pdbx_seq_one_letter_code
_entity_poly.pdbx_strand_id
1 'polypeptide(L)'
;MRYMIVEIHKTSMLVPSIIYSEIDSEHYEVRKIEIFSNGHTGFATEILEFGGTGLSDKPIPSVESINETPGFYAKELKHSEFEDAWSKYTKQL
;
A
#
# COMPACT_ATOMS: atom_id res chain seq x y z
N MET A 1 -1.30 12.25 9.06
CA MET A 1 -1.34 11.22 8.01
C MET A 1 -0.33 11.55 6.94
N ARG A 2 0.44 10.56 6.50
CA ARG A 2 1.22 10.59 5.26
C ARG A 2 0.71 9.48 4.34
N TYR A 3 1.01 9.60 3.06
CA TYR A 3 0.48 8.70 2.04
C TYR A 3 1.61 8.32 1.12
N MET A 4 1.73 7.06 0.75
CA MET A 4 2.78 6.65 -0.16
C MET A 4 2.31 5.53 -1.08
N ILE A 5 3.04 5.38 -2.18
CA ILE A 5 2.96 4.22 -3.06
C ILE A 5 4.34 3.57 -3.10
N VAL A 6 4.35 2.24 -3.10
CA VAL A 6 5.54 1.41 -3.29
C VAL A 6 5.32 0.52 -4.50
N GLU A 7 6.19 0.64 -5.49
CA GLU A 7 6.27 -0.27 -6.63
C GLU A 7 7.34 -1.33 -6.36
N ILE A 8 6.99 -2.59 -6.56
CA ILE A 8 7.84 -3.75 -6.27
C ILE A 8 8.19 -4.43 -7.60
N HIS A 9 9.44 -4.27 -8.03
CA HIS A 9 9.94 -4.85 -9.27
C HIS A 9 10.52 -6.25 -9.02
N LYS A 10 9.64 -7.16 -8.59
CA LYS A 10 9.98 -8.58 -8.37
C LYS A 10 9.03 -9.47 -9.16
N THR A 11 9.58 -10.46 -9.86
CA THR A 11 8.80 -11.43 -10.63
C THR A 11 8.20 -12.47 -9.68
N SER A 12 7.02 -12.20 -9.13
CA SER A 12 6.21 -13.17 -8.38
C SER A 12 4.73 -12.78 -8.40
N MET A 13 3.84 -13.78 -8.45
CA MET A 13 2.39 -13.59 -8.35
C MET A 13 1.89 -13.60 -6.91
N LEU A 14 2.73 -14.03 -5.96
CA LEU A 14 2.37 -14.17 -4.54
C LEU A 14 2.67 -12.91 -3.73
N VAL A 15 3.32 -11.92 -4.33
CA VAL A 15 3.62 -10.64 -3.69
C VAL A 15 2.96 -9.52 -4.50
N PRO A 16 2.51 -8.44 -3.85
CA PRO A 16 2.02 -7.29 -4.56
C PRO A 16 3.11 -6.68 -5.44
N SER A 17 2.73 -6.16 -6.60
CA SER A 17 3.57 -5.32 -7.45
C SER A 17 3.42 -3.83 -7.11
N ILE A 18 2.29 -3.43 -6.51
CA ILE A 18 2.03 -2.07 -6.07
C ILE A 18 1.35 -2.10 -4.71
N ILE A 19 1.80 -1.25 -3.79
CA ILE A 19 1.18 -1.04 -2.48
C ILE A 19 0.88 0.45 -2.32
N TYR A 20 -0.34 0.80 -1.92
CA TYR A 20 -0.68 2.14 -1.43
C TYR A 20 -0.91 2.05 0.08
N SER A 21 -0.34 2.98 0.84
CA SER A 21 -0.50 3.03 2.30
C SER A 21 -0.84 4.44 2.76
N GLU A 22 -1.90 4.58 3.54
CA GLU A 22 -2.14 5.73 4.42
C GLU A 22 -1.61 5.39 5.81
N ILE A 23 -0.79 6.28 6.35
CA ILE A 23 0.04 6.01 7.52
C ILE A 23 -0.17 7.12 8.54
N ASP A 24 -0.38 6.75 9.79
CA ASP A 24 -0.61 7.68 10.89
C ASP A 24 0.68 8.37 11.41
N SER A 25 0.54 9.16 12.47
CA SER A 25 1.67 9.84 13.11
C SER A 25 2.58 8.91 13.91
N GLU A 26 2.13 7.70 14.23
CA GLU A 26 2.92 6.65 14.90
C GLU A 26 3.58 5.70 13.89
N HIS A 27 3.47 6.02 12.59
CA HIS A 27 3.99 5.27 11.46
C HIS A 27 3.26 3.95 11.16
N TYR A 28 2.06 3.71 11.69
CA TYR A 28 1.26 2.53 11.36
C TYR A 28 0.30 2.77 10.20
N GLU A 29 0.03 1.73 9.42
CA GLU A 29 -0.97 1.80 8.35
C GLU A 29 -2.38 1.88 8.95
N VAL A 30 -3.20 2.79 8.44
CA VAL A 30 -4.64 2.88 8.77
C VAL A 30 -5.51 2.44 7.60
N ARG A 31 -5.00 2.60 6.37
CA ARG A 31 -5.57 2.07 5.13
C ARG A 31 -4.48 1.56 4.21
N LYS A 32 -4.74 0.46 3.52
CA LYS A 32 -3.81 -0.17 2.58
C LYS A 32 -4.52 -0.71 1.35
N ILE A 33 -3.87 -0.63 0.19
CA ILE A 33 -4.27 -1.29 -1.05
C ILE A 33 -3.07 -2.09 -1.57
N GLU A 34 -3.30 -3.33 -1.97
CA GLU A 34 -2.29 -4.18 -2.62
C GLU A 34 -2.78 -4.62 -3.99
N ILE A 35 -1.96 -4.41 -5.00
CA ILE A 35 -2.23 -4.85 -6.38
C ILE A 35 -1.19 -5.89 -6.76
N PHE A 36 -1.65 -7.07 -7.15
CA PHE A 36 -0.82 -8.20 -7.54
C PHE A 36 -0.64 -8.24 -9.06
N SER A 37 0.44 -8.87 -9.52
CA SER A 37 0.79 -8.94 -10.94
C SER A 37 -0.24 -9.67 -11.82
N ASN A 38 -1.11 -10.49 -11.21
CA ASN A 38 -2.23 -11.16 -11.89
C ASN A 38 -3.51 -10.28 -11.96
N GLY A 39 -3.46 -9.04 -11.49
CA GLY A 39 -4.60 -8.12 -11.44
C GLY A 39 -5.48 -8.27 -10.20
N HIS A 40 -5.23 -9.26 -9.33
CA HIS A 40 -5.91 -9.36 -8.04
C HIS A 40 -5.61 -8.11 -7.21
N THR A 41 -6.63 -7.61 -6.51
CA THR A 41 -6.51 -6.42 -5.66
C THR A 41 -7.12 -6.74 -4.30
N GLY A 42 -6.37 -6.45 -3.24
CA GLY A 42 -6.85 -6.49 -1.86
C GLY A 42 -6.72 -5.11 -1.22
N PHE A 43 -7.48 -4.88 -0.15
CA PHE A 43 -7.41 -3.65 0.63
C PHE A 43 -7.76 -3.92 2.09
N ALA A 44 -7.28 -3.04 2.97
CA ALA A 44 -7.55 -3.14 4.40
C ALA A 44 -7.76 -1.77 5.04
N THR A 45 -8.56 -1.75 6.09
CA THR A 45 -8.70 -0.68 7.08
C THR A 45 -8.52 -1.29 8.48
N GLU A 46 -8.60 -0.48 9.53
CA GLU A 46 -8.56 -0.96 10.92
C GLU A 46 -9.66 -1.98 11.27
N ILE A 47 -10.76 -2.01 10.52
CA ILE A 47 -11.95 -2.83 10.83
C ILE A 47 -12.30 -3.83 9.72
N LEU A 48 -11.57 -3.83 8.60
CA LEU A 48 -11.90 -4.63 7.43
C LEU A 48 -10.64 -5.10 6.72
N GLU A 49 -10.61 -6.38 6.41
CA GLU A 49 -9.64 -6.99 5.49
C GLU A 49 -10.40 -7.55 4.28
N PHE A 50 -9.90 -7.29 3.08
CA PHE A 50 -10.49 -7.78 1.84
C PHE A 50 -9.40 -8.28 0.89
N GLY A 51 -9.70 -9.38 0.18
CA GLY A 51 -8.80 -9.94 -0.82
C GLY A 51 -7.50 -10.51 -0.25
N GLY A 52 -7.45 -10.83 1.04
CA GLY A 52 -6.25 -11.35 1.72
C GLY A 52 -5.23 -10.29 2.12
N THR A 53 -5.56 -9.01 2.00
CA THR A 53 -4.73 -7.89 2.43
C THR A 53 -5.08 -7.49 3.85
N GLY A 54 -4.05 -7.29 4.68
CA GLY A 54 -4.14 -6.74 6.03
C GLY A 54 -3.15 -5.58 6.23
N LEU A 55 -3.33 -4.85 7.32
CA LEU A 55 -2.42 -3.79 7.76
C LEU A 55 -1.13 -4.38 8.35
N SER A 56 -0.03 -3.66 8.22
CA SER A 56 1.26 -4.03 8.84
C SER A 56 1.17 -4.04 10.37
N ASP A 57 1.75 -5.05 11.00
CA ASP A 57 1.94 -5.14 12.46
C ASP A 57 3.15 -4.31 12.97
N LYS A 58 3.85 -3.66 12.04
CA LYS A 58 5.05 -2.87 12.31
C LYS A 58 4.96 -1.47 11.71
N PRO A 59 5.67 -0.49 12.30
CA PRO A 59 5.84 0.83 11.72
C PRO A 59 6.38 0.76 10.29
N ILE A 60 5.79 1.55 9.43
CA ILE A 60 6.18 1.67 8.03
C ILE A 60 7.40 2.59 7.91
N PRO A 61 8.50 2.13 7.27
CA PRO A 61 9.70 2.94 7.08
C PRO A 61 9.45 4.20 6.23
N SER A 62 10.43 5.12 6.23
CA SER A 62 10.39 6.27 5.34
C SER A 62 10.60 5.86 3.88
N VAL A 63 10.24 6.76 2.95
CA VAL A 63 10.46 6.54 1.51
C VAL A 63 11.94 6.32 1.21
N GLU A 64 12.83 7.08 1.85
CA GLU A 64 14.28 6.95 1.67
C GLU A 64 14.77 5.56 2.10
N SER A 65 14.36 5.08 3.27
CA SER A 65 14.73 3.76 3.76
C SER A 65 14.18 2.62 2.89
N ILE A 66 12.97 2.76 2.34
CA ILE A 66 12.42 1.76 1.42
C ILE A 66 13.25 1.72 0.12
N ASN A 67 13.63 2.88 -0.39
CA ASN A 67 14.41 3.02 -1.62
C ASN A 67 15.86 2.52 -1.51
N GLU A 68 16.37 2.29 -0.30
CA GLU A 68 17.65 1.60 -0.08
C GLU A 68 17.57 0.10 -0.41
N THR A 69 16.36 -0.47 -0.49
CA THR A 69 16.16 -1.90 -0.77
C THR A 69 16.03 -2.14 -2.29
N PRO A 70 16.93 -2.94 -2.91
CA PRO A 70 16.84 -3.22 -4.34
C PRO A 70 15.50 -3.84 -4.75
N GLY A 71 14.89 -3.29 -5.81
CA GLY A 71 13.61 -3.75 -6.33
C GLY A 71 12.38 -3.12 -5.67
N PHE A 72 12.55 -2.18 -4.74
CA PHE A 72 11.49 -1.39 -4.16
C PHE A 72 11.65 0.07 -4.56
N TYR A 73 10.54 0.71 -4.93
CA TYR A 73 10.50 2.11 -5.34
C TYR A 73 9.32 2.79 -4.67
N ALA A 74 9.59 3.56 -3.62
CA ALA A 74 8.63 4.32 -2.86
C ALA A 74 8.62 5.79 -3.26
N LYS A 75 7.43 6.41 -3.22
CA LYS A 75 7.26 7.86 -3.29
C LYS A 75 6.12 8.30 -2.36
N GLU A 76 6.25 9.51 -1.82
CA GLU A 76 5.14 10.17 -1.13
C GLU A 76 4.03 10.56 -2.13
N LEU A 77 2.79 10.44 -1.68
CA LEU A 77 1.59 10.85 -2.37
C LEU A 77 0.94 12.03 -1.65
N LYS A 78 0.23 12.85 -2.42
CA LYS A 78 -0.78 13.74 -1.85
C LYS A 78 -1.97 12.91 -1.38
N HIS A 79 -2.65 13.38 -0.34
CA HIS A 79 -3.91 12.79 0.12
C HIS A 79 -4.90 12.54 -1.03
N SER A 80 -5.08 13.50 -1.94
CA SER A 80 -5.98 13.33 -3.09
C SER A 80 -5.59 12.18 -4.01
N GLU A 81 -4.29 11.95 -4.24
CA GLU A 81 -3.83 10.85 -5.10
C GLU A 81 -4.11 9.49 -4.44
N PHE A 82 -4.01 9.42 -3.10
CA PHE A 82 -4.40 8.24 -2.36
C PHE A 82 -5.91 8.02 -2.39
N GLU A 83 -6.72 9.06 -2.16
CA GLU A 83 -8.18 8.94 -2.23
C GLU A 83 -8.69 8.52 -3.61
N ASP A 84 -8.06 9.01 -4.68
CA ASP A 84 -8.39 8.58 -6.05
C ASP A 84 -8.11 7.09 -6.24
N ALA A 85 -6.98 6.59 -5.73
CA ALA A 85 -6.66 5.16 -5.75
C ALA A 85 -7.63 4.36 -4.86
N TRP A 86 -7.91 4.83 -3.65
CA TRP A 86 -8.84 4.22 -2.71
C TRP A 86 -10.23 4.07 -3.34
N SER A 87 -10.80 5.16 -3.84
CA SER A 87 -12.08 5.16 -4.55
C SER A 87 -12.06 4.24 -5.75
N LYS A 88 -10.96 4.15 -6.51
CA LYS A 88 -10.85 3.25 -7.68
C LYS A 88 -10.88 1.78 -7.30
N TYR A 89 -10.13 1.37 -6.28
CA TYR A 89 -9.92 -0.05 -5.96
C TYR A 89 -10.88 -0.62 -4.92
N THR A 90 -11.60 0.24 -4.19
CA THR A 90 -12.57 -0.18 -3.16
C THR A 90 -14.04 -0.11 -3.59
N LYS A 91 -14.35 0.20 -4.87
CA LYS A 91 -15.74 0.23 -5.42
C LYS A 91 -16.55 -1.06 -5.30
N GLN A 92 -15.94 -2.11 -4.75
CA GLN A 92 -16.55 -3.41 -4.50
C GLN A 92 -17.38 -3.40 -3.20
N LEU A 93 -17.34 -2.30 -2.45
CA LEU A 93 -18.22 -1.95 -1.33
C LEU A 93 -19.37 -1.07 -1.81
#